data_AF-A0A524NXY7-F1
#
_entry.id   AF-A0A524NXY7-F1
#
_cell.length_a   1.000
_cell.length_b   1.000
_cell.length_c   1.000
_cell.angle_alpha   90.00
_cell.angle_beta   90.00
_cell.angle_gamma   90.00
#
_symmetry.space_group_name_H-M   'P 1'
#
loop_
_entity.id
_entity.type
_entity.pdbx_description
1 polymer ?
#
loop_
_entity_poly.entity_id
_entity_poly.type
_entity_poly.pdbx_seq_one_letter_code
_entity_poly.pdbx_strand_id
1 'polypeptide(L)'
;VHRIYRGEHLASVLWRAGALLREHDTLGNAFAHFHQASDEDFREGLARFADALRRDATSRNLRHLISDPRAGSACKRLVLYARWMVRPADGVDLGLWPIAPSELVIPVDTHIHRISRNLGLTDRRTATWATAEEITAALREFDPDDPVKYDFALCHLGVSRECPSRPDPAKCERCVLQSVCSAWAGGRPKRLRRSAKKPSELRL
;
A
#
# COMPACT_ATOMS: atom_id res chain seq x y z
N VAL A 1 -4.92 24.86 -12.40
CA VAL A 1 -4.44 23.46 -12.32
C VAL A 1 -3.41 23.34 -11.20
N HIS A 2 -3.77 22.77 -10.05
CA HIS A 2 -2.78 22.50 -9.00
C HIS A 2 -1.94 21.27 -9.40
N ARG A 3 -0.77 21.51 -10.02
CA ARG A 3 0.20 20.44 -10.25
C ARG A 3 1.08 20.34 -9.01
N ILE A 4 0.89 19.28 -8.22
CA ILE A 4 1.68 19.01 -7.01
C ILE A 4 3.16 18.77 -7.35
N TYR A 5 3.44 18.36 -8.60
CA TYR A 5 4.77 18.11 -9.12
C TYR A 5 5.07 19.00 -10.34
N ARG A 6 6.33 19.35 -10.54
CA ARG A 6 6.81 20.16 -11.68
C ARG A 6 7.91 19.39 -12.42
N GLY A 7 8.27 19.87 -13.61
CA GLY A 7 9.33 19.25 -14.41
C GLY A 7 10.65 19.07 -13.63
N GLU A 8 11.03 20.07 -12.83
CA GLU A 8 12.22 20.02 -11.96
C GLU A 8 12.23 18.83 -10.98
N HIS A 9 11.07 18.46 -10.44
CA HIS A 9 10.95 17.36 -9.48
C HIS A 9 11.14 16.01 -10.18
N LEU A 10 10.54 15.85 -11.37
CA LEU A 10 10.71 14.63 -12.17
C LEU A 10 12.14 14.53 -12.70
N ALA A 11 12.72 15.62 -13.20
CA ALA A 11 14.10 15.67 -13.65
C ALA A 11 15.07 15.30 -12.53
N SER A 12 14.86 15.79 -11.30
CA SER A 12 15.66 15.43 -10.14
C SER A 12 15.59 13.93 -9.85
N VAL A 13 14.39 13.34 -9.78
CA VAL A 13 14.22 11.90 -9.52
C VAL A 13 14.86 11.06 -10.63
N LEU A 14 14.64 11.39 -11.90
CA LEU A 14 15.20 10.66 -13.03
C LEU A 14 16.73 10.78 -13.08
N TRP A 15 17.27 11.96 -12.78
CA TRP A 15 18.72 12.15 -12.66
C TRP A 15 19.31 11.27 -11.55
N ARG A 16 18.62 11.19 -10.39
CA ARG A 16 19.03 10.32 -9.27
C ARG A 16 18.90 8.84 -9.60
N ALA A 17 17.82 8.42 -10.25
CA ALA A 17 17.68 7.05 -10.74
C ALA A 17 18.79 6.70 -11.73
N GLY A 18 19.15 7.61 -12.64
CA GLY A 18 20.27 7.44 -13.56
C GLY A 18 21.63 7.35 -12.86
N ALA A 19 21.82 8.06 -11.75
CA ALA A 19 23.03 7.92 -10.93
C ALA A 19 23.11 6.54 -10.27
N LEU A 20 22.01 6.07 -9.67
CA LEU A 20 21.94 4.73 -9.07
C LEU A 20 22.16 3.63 -10.10
N LEU A 21 21.61 3.78 -11.31
CA LEU A 21 21.85 2.84 -12.42
C LEU A 21 23.34 2.76 -12.81
N ARG A 22 24.08 3.88 -12.79
CA ARG A 22 25.51 3.86 -13.10
C ARG A 22 26.37 3.30 -11.96
N GLU A 23 25.90 3.42 -10.72
CA GLU A 23 26.62 2.96 -9.53
C GLU A 23 26.38 1.47 -9.23
N HIS A 24 25.19 0.96 -9.52
CA HIS A 24 24.76 -0.40 -9.16
C HIS A 24 24.34 -1.26 -10.36
N ASP A 25 24.53 -0.79 -11.60
CA ASP A 25 24.07 -1.38 -12.88
C ASP A 25 22.55 -1.40 -13.09
N THR A 26 21.77 -1.73 -12.06
CA THR A 26 20.30 -1.75 -12.09
C THR A 26 19.71 -1.09 -10.84
N LEU A 27 18.46 -0.62 -10.94
CA LEU A 27 17.74 -0.14 -9.76
C LEU A 27 17.43 -1.28 -8.77
N GLY A 28 17.33 -2.52 -9.26
CA GLY A 28 17.14 -3.70 -8.40
C GLY A 28 18.37 -3.98 -7.54
N ASN A 29 19.56 -3.91 -8.12
CA ASN A 29 20.82 -4.01 -7.38
C ASN A 29 21.00 -2.84 -6.40
N ALA A 30 20.62 -1.62 -6.80
CA ALA A 30 20.63 -0.48 -5.90
C ALA A 30 19.72 -0.71 -4.69
N PHE A 31 18.49 -1.20 -4.92
CA PHE A 31 17.57 -1.53 -3.83
C PHE A 31 18.12 -2.66 -2.95
N ALA A 32 18.63 -3.74 -3.54
CA ALA A 32 19.23 -4.86 -2.81
C ALA A 32 20.42 -4.42 -1.93
N HIS A 33 21.25 -3.50 -2.43
CA HIS A 33 22.34 -2.90 -1.64
C HIS A 33 21.81 -2.16 -0.39
N PHE A 34 20.79 -1.31 -0.55
CA PHE A 34 20.20 -0.59 0.59
C PHE A 34 19.48 -1.52 1.56
N HIS A 35 18.83 -2.55 1.04
CA HIS A 35 18.12 -3.54 1.81
C HIS A 35 19.08 -4.40 2.65
N GLN A 36 20.18 -4.87 2.07
CA GLN A 36 21.24 -5.57 2.80
C GLN A 36 21.88 -4.68 3.87
N ALA A 37 22.11 -3.40 3.57
CA ALA A 37 22.62 -2.41 4.53
C ALA A 37 21.61 -2.03 5.64
N SER A 38 20.41 -2.61 5.60
CA SER A 38 19.32 -2.41 6.57
C SER A 38 18.99 -3.69 7.32
N ASP A 39 19.93 -4.65 7.39
CA ASP A 39 19.73 -5.95 8.04
C ASP A 39 18.51 -6.71 7.49
N GLU A 40 18.28 -6.59 6.17
CA GLU A 40 17.14 -7.20 5.46
C GLU A 40 15.76 -6.69 5.94
N ASP A 41 15.70 -5.52 6.61
CA ASP A 41 14.43 -4.86 6.89
C ASP A 41 13.90 -4.18 5.62
N PHE A 42 12.80 -4.70 5.08
CA PHE A 42 12.17 -4.18 3.86
C PHE A 42 11.76 -2.69 3.99
N ARG A 43 11.25 -2.28 5.16
CA ARG A 43 10.78 -0.91 5.37
C ARG A 43 11.94 0.09 5.31
N GLU A 44 13.02 -0.21 6.00
CA GLU A 44 14.21 0.62 6.10
C GLU A 44 14.99 0.61 4.78
N GLY A 45 15.14 -0.55 4.14
CA GLY A 45 15.72 -0.65 2.79
C GLY A 45 14.97 0.21 1.78
N LEU A 46 13.63 0.17 1.81
CA LEU A 46 12.78 0.97 0.92
C LEU A 46 12.86 2.46 1.25
N ALA A 47 13.01 2.81 2.53
CA ALA A 47 13.20 4.20 2.96
C ALA A 47 14.54 4.76 2.50
N ARG A 48 15.63 3.99 2.59
CA ARG A 48 16.97 4.39 2.11
C ARG A 48 17.01 4.52 0.60
N PHE A 49 16.39 3.60 -0.12
CA PHE A 49 16.23 3.71 -1.57
C PHE A 49 15.43 4.97 -1.95
N ALA A 50 14.35 5.27 -1.23
CA ALA A 50 13.58 6.50 -1.40
C ALA A 50 14.41 7.76 -1.11
N ASP A 51 15.26 7.75 -0.09
CA ASP A 51 16.18 8.86 0.20
C ASP A 51 17.18 9.06 -0.94
N ALA A 52 17.77 7.99 -1.46
CA ALA A 52 18.73 8.04 -2.56
C ALA A 52 18.12 8.63 -3.85
N LEU A 53 16.85 8.32 -4.11
CA LEU A 53 16.07 8.88 -5.24
C LEU A 53 15.68 10.35 -5.04
N ARG A 54 15.45 10.79 -3.80
CA ARG A 54 15.09 12.19 -3.51
C ARG A 54 16.32 13.09 -3.42
N ARG A 55 17.43 12.60 -2.83
CA ARG A 55 18.69 13.29 -2.45
C ARG A 55 18.52 14.53 -1.57
N ASP A 56 17.59 15.41 -1.90
CA ASP A 56 17.20 16.58 -1.14
C ASP A 56 15.86 16.35 -0.46
N ALA A 57 15.92 16.03 0.83
CA ALA A 57 14.74 15.83 1.65
C ALA A 57 14.02 17.15 2.01
N THR A 58 14.49 18.33 1.60
CA THR A 58 13.81 19.59 1.95
C THR A 58 12.59 19.88 1.07
N SER A 59 12.53 19.34 -0.15
CA SER A 59 11.39 19.55 -1.04
C SER A 59 10.17 18.73 -0.61
N ARG A 60 9.13 19.43 -0.15
CA ARG A 60 7.83 18.84 0.21
C ARG A 60 7.21 18.07 -0.97
N ASN A 61 7.39 18.56 -2.20
CA ASN A 61 6.85 17.92 -3.39
C ASN A 61 7.56 16.60 -3.70
N LEU A 62 8.89 16.53 -3.51
CA LEU A 62 9.64 15.27 -3.64
C LEU A 62 9.24 14.25 -2.57
N ARG A 63 9.06 14.68 -1.32
CA ARG A 63 8.52 13.80 -0.25
C ARG A 63 7.10 13.31 -0.53
N HIS A 64 6.29 14.11 -1.23
CA HIS A 64 4.98 13.67 -1.66
C HIS A 64 5.01 12.77 -2.89
N LEU A 65 6.01 12.91 -3.78
CA LEU A 65 6.18 12.06 -4.97
C LEU A 65 6.70 10.68 -4.57
N ILE A 66 7.81 10.66 -3.84
CA ILE A 66 8.46 9.49 -3.27
C ILE A 66 8.28 9.58 -1.77
N SER A 67 7.30 8.86 -1.25
CA SER A 67 6.99 8.85 0.19
C SER A 67 8.05 8.12 1.01
N ASP A 68 8.15 8.47 2.28
CA ASP A 68 9.05 7.81 3.23
C ASP A 68 8.29 6.78 4.07
N PRO A 69 8.60 5.47 3.99
CA PRO A 69 8.05 4.41 4.84
C PRO A 69 8.18 4.69 6.34
N ARG A 70 9.20 5.44 6.77
CA ARG A 70 9.42 5.81 8.18
C ARG A 70 8.44 6.89 8.65
N ALA A 71 7.86 7.67 7.72
CA ALA A 71 6.93 8.76 8.03
C ALA A 71 5.46 8.31 8.23
N GLY A 72 5.18 7.01 8.27
CA GLY A 72 3.89 6.44 8.69
C GLY A 72 2.77 6.38 7.65
N SER A 73 2.95 6.99 6.48
CA SER A 73 2.06 6.78 5.31
C SER A 73 2.12 5.31 4.86
N ALA A 74 1.02 4.77 4.33
CA ALA A 74 1.03 3.45 3.68
C ALA A 74 1.95 3.36 2.45
N CYS A 75 2.47 4.51 1.95
CA CYS A 75 3.45 4.57 0.88
C CYS A 75 3.04 3.82 -0.40
N LYS A 76 1.73 3.71 -0.67
CA LYS A 76 1.14 2.91 -1.75
C LYS A 76 1.94 2.94 -3.06
N ARG A 77 2.31 4.12 -3.55
CA ARG A 77 3.02 4.26 -4.83
C ARG A 77 4.38 3.58 -4.83
N LEU A 78 5.15 3.78 -3.77
CA LEU A 78 6.48 3.22 -3.63
C LEU A 78 6.41 1.70 -3.41
N VAL A 79 5.45 1.26 -2.60
CA VAL A 79 5.21 -0.17 -2.34
C VAL A 79 4.69 -0.90 -3.59
N LEU A 80 3.78 -0.29 -4.36
CA LEU A 80 3.29 -0.85 -5.61
C LEU A 80 4.39 -0.94 -6.67
N TYR A 81 5.28 0.06 -6.71
CA TYR A 81 6.48 0.01 -7.56
C TYR A 81 7.39 -1.15 -7.17
N ALA A 82 7.67 -1.33 -5.87
CA ALA A 82 8.45 -2.46 -5.39
C ALA A 82 7.79 -3.81 -5.74
N ARG A 83 6.46 -3.94 -5.54
CA ARG A 83 5.69 -5.13 -5.93
C ARG A 83 5.91 -5.48 -7.40
N TRP A 84 5.71 -4.53 -8.31
CA TRP A 84 5.94 -4.73 -9.76
C TRP A 84 7.34 -5.20 -10.08
N MET A 85 8.33 -4.72 -9.34
CA MET A 85 9.71 -5.06 -9.61
C MET A 85 10.15 -6.38 -8.98
N VAL A 86 9.58 -6.77 -7.83
CA VAL A 86 10.02 -7.93 -7.05
C VAL A 86 9.24 -9.21 -7.38
N ARG A 87 7.92 -9.13 -7.56
CA ARG A 87 7.12 -10.35 -7.85
C ARG A 87 7.48 -10.94 -9.22
N PRO A 88 7.35 -12.27 -9.40
CA PRO A 88 7.69 -12.94 -10.66
C PRO A 88 6.99 -12.32 -11.87
N ALA A 89 7.62 -12.41 -13.04
CA ALA A 89 7.04 -11.93 -14.29
C ALA A 89 5.82 -12.80 -14.70
N ASP A 90 4.64 -12.41 -14.23
CA ASP A 90 3.36 -13.13 -14.38
C ASP A 90 2.40 -12.49 -15.39
N GLY A 91 2.89 -11.53 -16.18
CA GLY A 91 2.11 -10.72 -17.10
C GLY A 91 1.51 -9.45 -16.48
N VAL A 92 1.59 -9.30 -15.15
CA VAL A 92 1.26 -8.08 -14.42
C VAL A 92 2.52 -7.47 -13.81
N ASP A 93 3.34 -8.29 -13.15
CA ASP A 93 4.61 -7.93 -12.54
C ASP A 93 5.79 -8.16 -13.49
N LEU A 94 6.95 -7.57 -13.19
CA LEU A 94 8.15 -7.54 -14.04
C LEU A 94 9.28 -8.46 -13.56
N GLY A 95 9.36 -8.78 -12.26
CA GLY A 95 10.37 -9.70 -11.71
C GLY A 95 11.83 -9.30 -11.96
N LEU A 96 12.14 -7.99 -11.87
CA LEU A 96 13.45 -7.43 -12.19
C LEU A 96 14.36 -7.25 -10.97
N TRP A 97 13.83 -7.33 -9.74
CA TRP A 97 14.59 -7.06 -8.52
C TRP A 97 14.89 -8.35 -7.75
N PRO A 98 16.14 -8.54 -7.28
CA PRO A 98 16.56 -9.77 -6.61
C PRO A 98 16.18 -9.75 -5.12
N ILE A 99 14.89 -9.71 -4.84
CA ILE A 99 14.29 -9.68 -3.48
C ILE A 99 13.21 -10.75 -3.44
N ALA A 100 12.96 -11.36 -2.27
CA ALA A 100 11.91 -12.36 -2.19
C ALA A 100 10.52 -11.71 -2.07
N PRO A 101 9.48 -12.22 -2.76
CA PRO A 101 8.11 -11.69 -2.61
C PRO A 101 7.57 -11.74 -1.17
N SER A 102 8.05 -12.68 -0.35
CA SER A 102 7.70 -12.85 1.07
C SER A 102 8.04 -11.64 1.96
N GLU A 103 8.98 -10.81 1.49
CA GLU A 103 9.46 -9.59 2.16
C GLU A 103 8.59 -8.36 1.84
N LEU A 104 7.78 -8.44 0.78
CA LEU A 104 6.96 -7.31 0.35
C LEU A 104 5.87 -6.99 1.37
N VAL A 105 5.51 -5.71 1.40
CA VAL A 105 4.33 -5.19 2.10
C VAL A 105 3.23 -4.89 1.08
N ILE A 106 1.96 -5.12 1.41
CA ILE A 106 0.85 -4.88 0.47
C ILE A 106 0.65 -3.39 0.16
N PRO A 107 0.48 -2.97 -1.11
CA PRO A 107 0.20 -1.57 -1.46
C PRO A 107 -1.24 -1.17 -1.10
N VAL A 108 -1.44 -0.66 0.12
CA VAL A 108 -2.78 -0.30 0.62
C VAL A 108 -3.34 0.95 -0.06
N ASP A 109 -4.51 0.81 -0.68
CA ASP A 109 -5.33 1.92 -1.17
C ASP A 109 -6.73 1.94 -0.54
N THR A 110 -7.60 2.83 -1.01
CA THR A 110 -8.95 2.97 -0.45
C THR A 110 -9.85 1.76 -0.68
N HIS A 111 -9.60 0.96 -1.72
CA HIS A 111 -10.32 -0.28 -2.00
C HIS A 111 -9.77 -1.41 -1.14
N ILE A 112 -8.45 -1.64 -1.18
CA ILE A 112 -7.78 -2.65 -0.36
C ILE A 112 -8.08 -2.39 1.11
N HIS A 113 -7.88 -1.18 1.62
CA HIS A 113 -8.15 -0.86 3.03
C HIS A 113 -9.59 -1.15 3.46
N ARG A 114 -10.57 -0.78 2.61
CA ARG A 114 -11.99 -1.04 2.89
C ARG A 114 -12.29 -2.54 2.88
N ILE A 115 -11.81 -3.25 1.87
CA ILE A 115 -12.09 -4.68 1.69
C ILE A 115 -11.36 -5.50 2.76
N SER A 116 -10.11 -5.19 3.07
CA SER A 116 -9.37 -5.79 4.18
C SER A 116 -10.09 -5.64 5.51
N ARG A 117 -10.70 -4.48 5.80
CA ARG A 117 -11.58 -4.31 6.97
C ARG A 117 -12.83 -5.17 6.90
N ASN A 118 -13.46 -5.28 5.73
CA ASN A 118 -14.63 -6.13 5.56
C ASN A 118 -14.28 -7.61 5.81
N LEU A 119 -13.09 -8.05 5.42
CA LEU A 119 -12.60 -9.42 5.55
C LEU A 119 -11.92 -9.70 6.91
N GLY A 120 -11.80 -8.72 7.79
CA GLY A 120 -11.14 -8.89 9.09
C GLY A 120 -9.61 -8.97 9.03
N LEU A 121 -8.98 -8.58 7.92
CA LEU A 121 -7.51 -8.52 7.79
C LEU A 121 -6.89 -7.34 8.54
N THR A 122 -7.70 -6.37 8.95
CA THR A 122 -7.28 -5.24 9.81
C THR A 122 -8.51 -4.57 10.41
N ASP A 123 -8.40 -4.10 11.65
CA ASP A 123 -9.42 -3.24 12.28
C ASP A 123 -9.07 -1.74 12.21
N ARG A 124 -7.84 -1.40 11.79
CA ARG A 124 -7.36 -0.02 11.67
C ARG A 124 -8.21 0.81 10.71
N ARG A 125 -8.49 2.06 11.12
CA ARG A 125 -9.34 3.00 10.38
C ARG A 125 -8.58 3.94 9.45
N THR A 126 -7.26 3.93 9.48
CA THR A 126 -6.39 4.80 8.69
C THR A 126 -5.47 3.94 7.83
N ALA A 127 -5.19 4.35 6.59
CA ALA A 127 -4.24 3.65 5.73
C ALA A 127 -2.81 4.11 6.05
N THR A 128 -2.20 3.50 7.06
CA THR A 128 -0.81 3.75 7.49
C THR A 128 0.12 2.60 7.12
N TRP A 129 1.43 2.79 7.28
CA TRP A 129 2.41 1.70 7.13
C TRP A 129 2.05 0.50 8.03
N ALA A 130 1.75 0.75 9.30
CA ALA A 130 1.32 -0.28 10.24
C ALA A 130 0.04 -1.02 9.80
N THR A 131 -0.83 -0.37 9.03
CA THR A 131 -2.02 -1.04 8.46
C THR A 131 -1.63 -1.94 7.29
N ALA A 132 -0.66 -1.53 6.48
CA ALA A 132 -0.12 -2.36 5.42
C ALA A 132 0.59 -3.59 5.99
N GLU A 133 1.40 -3.43 7.04
CA GLU A 133 2.04 -4.54 7.76
C GLU A 133 1.01 -5.51 8.37
N GLU A 134 -0.03 -5.01 9.04
CA GLU A 134 -1.09 -5.83 9.62
C GLU A 134 -1.84 -6.65 8.56
N ILE A 135 -2.23 -6.02 7.45
CA ILE A 135 -2.86 -6.74 6.33
C ILE A 135 -1.89 -7.77 5.74
N THR A 136 -0.61 -7.42 5.56
CA THR A 136 0.40 -8.33 5.00
C THR A 136 0.60 -9.54 5.92
N ALA A 137 0.64 -9.34 7.24
CA ALA A 137 0.75 -10.42 8.20
C ALA A 137 -0.44 -11.37 8.13
N ALA A 138 -1.67 -10.85 8.05
CA ALA A 138 -2.86 -11.67 7.86
C ALA A 138 -2.84 -12.42 6.51
N LEU A 139 -2.35 -11.79 5.44
CA LEU A 139 -2.23 -12.44 4.13
C LEU A 139 -1.16 -13.53 4.08
N ARG A 140 -0.11 -13.39 4.90
CA ARG A 140 0.96 -14.38 5.06
C ARG A 140 0.46 -15.72 5.60
N GLU A 141 -0.66 -15.72 6.33
CA GLU A 141 -1.31 -16.96 6.79
C GLU A 141 -1.88 -17.79 5.63
N PHE A 142 -2.18 -17.17 4.48
CA PHE A 142 -2.68 -17.86 3.29
C PHE A 142 -1.57 -18.26 2.33
N ASP A 143 -0.56 -17.40 2.17
CA ASP A 143 0.64 -17.72 1.39
C ASP A 143 1.86 -17.00 2.01
N PRO A 144 2.79 -17.74 2.66
CA PRO A 144 3.96 -17.14 3.26
C PRO A 144 5.03 -16.71 2.25
N ASP A 145 5.05 -17.32 1.06
CA ASP A 145 6.07 -17.09 0.03
C ASP A 145 5.73 -15.88 -0.84
N ASP A 146 4.43 -15.57 -0.99
CA ASP A 146 3.94 -14.39 -1.71
C ASP A 146 2.66 -13.82 -1.06
N PRO A 147 2.76 -13.16 0.10
CA PRO A 147 1.62 -12.63 0.83
C PRO A 147 0.93 -11.45 0.13
N VAL A 148 1.60 -10.81 -0.85
CA VAL A 148 1.07 -9.62 -1.51
C VAL A 148 0.35 -9.92 -2.81
N LYS A 149 0.38 -11.15 -3.34
CA LYS A 149 -0.30 -11.54 -4.58
C LYS A 149 -1.81 -11.24 -4.63
N TYR A 150 -2.44 -11.14 -3.47
CA TYR A 150 -3.87 -10.89 -3.33
C TYR A 150 -4.25 -9.43 -3.61
N ASP A 151 -3.29 -8.51 -3.65
CA ASP A 151 -3.54 -7.07 -3.81
C ASP A 151 -4.35 -6.73 -5.07
N PHE A 152 -4.00 -7.37 -6.19
CA PHE A 152 -4.67 -7.18 -7.48
C PHE A 152 -6.14 -7.59 -7.39
N ALA A 153 -6.43 -8.78 -6.84
CA ALA A 153 -7.78 -9.28 -6.69
C ALA A 153 -8.62 -8.40 -5.74
N LEU A 154 -8.06 -8.02 -4.59
CA LEU A 154 -8.73 -7.16 -3.61
C LEU A 154 -9.02 -5.77 -4.19
N CYS A 155 -8.03 -5.16 -4.86
CA CYS A 155 -8.21 -3.87 -5.51
C CYS A 155 -9.25 -3.94 -6.63
N HIS A 156 -9.13 -4.93 -7.51
CA HIS A 156 -10.01 -5.07 -8.66
C HIS A 156 -11.47 -5.32 -8.26
N LEU A 157 -11.72 -6.12 -7.21
CA LEU A 157 -13.05 -6.31 -6.65
C LEU A 157 -13.70 -4.99 -6.23
N GLY A 158 -12.89 -4.05 -5.73
CA GLY A 158 -13.35 -2.70 -5.39
C GLY A 158 -13.54 -1.78 -6.60
N VAL A 159 -12.69 -1.89 -7.62
CA VAL A 159 -12.71 -1.06 -8.84
C VAL A 159 -13.86 -1.45 -9.76
N SER A 160 -14.10 -2.75 -9.95
CA SER A 160 -15.22 -3.30 -10.73
C SER A 160 -16.58 -3.06 -10.08
N ARG A 161 -16.59 -2.60 -8.82
CA ARG A 161 -17.78 -2.38 -7.98
C ARG A 161 -18.53 -3.67 -7.63
N GLU A 162 -17.88 -4.82 -7.71
CA GLU A 162 -18.39 -6.08 -7.16
C GLU A 162 -18.40 -6.07 -5.62
N CYS A 163 -17.42 -5.40 -5.00
CA CYS A 163 -17.50 -4.98 -3.59
C CYS A 163 -17.77 -3.46 -3.49
N PRO A 164 -19.05 -3.03 -3.50
CA PRO A 164 -19.41 -1.62 -3.44
C PRO A 164 -18.98 -0.94 -2.14
N SER A 165 -18.94 0.40 -2.15
CA SER A 165 -18.54 1.21 -0.99
C SER A 165 -19.53 1.13 0.18
N ARG A 166 -20.78 0.75 -0.09
CA ARG A 166 -21.81 0.41 0.88
C ARG A 166 -22.34 -1.00 0.56
N PRO A 167 -22.70 -1.81 1.57
CA PRO A 167 -23.29 -3.11 1.34
C PRO A 167 -24.51 -3.02 0.42
N ASP A 168 -24.54 -3.87 -0.61
CA ASP A 168 -25.63 -4.02 -1.57
C ASP A 168 -26.09 -5.48 -1.51
N PRO A 169 -27.30 -5.78 -1.03
CA PRO A 169 -27.77 -7.16 -0.90
C PRO A 169 -27.66 -7.97 -2.18
N ALA A 170 -28.01 -7.40 -3.33
CA ALA A 170 -28.02 -8.12 -4.60
C ALA A 170 -26.61 -8.56 -5.04
N LYS A 171 -25.59 -7.76 -4.72
CA LYS A 171 -24.19 -8.10 -5.00
C LYS A 171 -23.58 -8.95 -3.90
N CYS A 172 -23.81 -8.58 -2.64
CA CYS A 172 -23.23 -9.26 -1.48
C CYS A 172 -23.74 -10.70 -1.34
N GLU A 173 -24.98 -10.98 -1.74
CA GLU A 173 -25.54 -12.34 -1.75
C GLU A 173 -24.83 -13.27 -2.74
N ARG A 174 -24.25 -12.73 -3.82
CA ARG A 174 -23.53 -13.49 -4.85
C ARG A 174 -22.01 -13.41 -4.69
N CYS A 175 -21.54 -12.72 -3.65
CA CYS A 175 -20.12 -12.50 -3.43
C CYS A 175 -19.44 -13.79 -2.96
N VAL A 176 -18.36 -14.20 -3.61
CA VAL A 176 -17.59 -15.40 -3.23
C VAL A 176 -16.96 -15.31 -1.83
N LEU A 177 -16.81 -14.10 -1.29
CA LEU A 177 -16.28 -13.84 0.05
C LEU A 177 -17.38 -13.61 1.10
N GLN A 178 -18.65 -13.88 0.77
CA GLN A 178 -19.79 -13.58 1.63
C GLN A 178 -19.67 -14.23 3.02
N SER A 179 -19.21 -15.48 3.10
CA SER A 179 -19.12 -16.26 4.35
C SER A 179 -18.14 -15.68 5.37
N VAL A 180 -17.13 -14.94 4.91
CA VAL A 180 -16.09 -14.31 5.74
C VAL A 180 -16.21 -12.79 5.81
N CYS A 181 -17.16 -12.20 5.08
CA CYS A 181 -17.33 -10.75 5.02
C CYS A 181 -18.11 -10.22 6.22
N SER A 182 -17.44 -9.52 7.12
CA SER A 182 -18.06 -8.88 8.30
C SER A 182 -19.03 -7.74 7.95
N ALA A 183 -18.97 -7.18 6.74
CA ALA A 183 -19.93 -6.19 6.26
C ALA A 183 -21.26 -6.83 5.81
N TRP A 184 -21.24 -8.12 5.50
CA TRP A 184 -22.44 -8.90 5.28
C TRP A 184 -23.04 -9.30 6.64
N ALA A 185 -24.31 -8.99 6.82
CA ALA A 185 -25.03 -9.25 8.07
C ALA A 185 -26.36 -9.96 7.80
N GLY A 186 -26.36 -10.90 6.84
CA GLY A 186 -27.53 -11.70 6.49
C GLY A 186 -28.76 -10.86 6.14
N GLY A 187 -28.57 -9.73 5.44
CA GLY A 187 -29.65 -8.80 5.09
C GLY A 187 -30.05 -7.76 6.15
N ARG A 188 -29.41 -7.69 7.33
CA ARG A 188 -29.66 -6.61 8.33
C ARG A 188 -28.51 -5.61 8.37
N PRO A 189 -28.70 -4.33 8.01
CA PRO A 189 -27.61 -3.36 8.04
C PRO A 189 -27.07 -3.20 9.47
N LYS A 190 -25.76 -3.40 9.67
CA LYS A 190 -25.07 -3.02 10.91
C LYS A 190 -25.31 -1.52 11.13
N ARG A 191 -25.97 -1.15 12.23
CA ARG A 191 -26.15 0.25 12.64
C ARG A 191 -24.77 0.90 12.67
N LEU A 192 -24.54 1.87 11.79
CA LEU A 192 -23.45 2.82 11.90
C LEU A 192 -23.51 3.43 13.30
N ARG A 193 -22.49 3.19 14.13
CA ARG A 193 -22.33 3.91 15.40
C ARG A 193 -22.18 5.39 15.06
N ARG A 194 -23.27 6.16 15.17
CA ARG A 194 -23.22 7.63 15.16
C ARG A 194 -22.32 8.05 16.33
N SER A 195 -21.21 8.73 16.04
CA SER A 195 -20.49 9.46 17.09
C SER A 195 -21.48 10.39 17.77
N ALA A 196 -21.72 10.18 19.06
CA ALA A 196 -22.46 11.11 19.88
C ALA A 196 -21.71 12.46 19.84
N LYS A 197 -22.33 13.50 19.27
CA LYS A 197 -21.91 14.87 19.54
C LYS A 197 -22.10 15.10 21.03
N LYS A 198 -21.02 15.42 21.76
CA LYS A 198 -21.13 15.92 23.13
C LYS A 198 -21.98 17.20 23.12
N PRO A 199 -22.97 17.35 24.01
CA PRO A 199 -23.67 18.62 24.17
C PRO A 199 -22.65 19.69 24.57
N SER A 200 -22.66 20.81 23.85
CA SER A 200 -21.99 22.04 24.25
C SER A 200 -22.64 22.55 25.54
N GLU A 201 -21.85 22.64 26.61
CA GLU A 201 -22.25 23.31 27.85
C GLU A 201 -22.59 24.77 27.54
N LEU A 202 -23.87 25.14 27.73
CA LEU A 202 -24.27 26.54 27.90
C LEU A 202 -23.66 27.03 29.22
N ARG A 203 -22.80 28.04 29.15
CA ARG A 203 -22.52 28.92 30.29
C ARG A 203 -23.48 30.10 30.21
N LEU A 204 -24.29 30.24 31.27
CA LEU A 204 -24.89 31.49 31.71
C LEU A 204 -23.80 32.46 32.16
#